data_AF-A0AAU8JPJ0-F1
#
_entry.id   AF-A0AAU8JPJ0-F1
#
_cell.length_a   1.000
_cell.length_b   1.000
_cell.length_c   1.000
_cell.angle_alpha   90.00
_cell.angle_beta   90.00
_cell.angle_gamma   90.00
#
_symmetry.space_group_name_H-M   'P 1'
#
loop_
_entity.id
_entity.type
_entity.pdbx_description
1 polymer ?
#
loop_
_entity_poly.entity_id
_entity_poly.type
_entity_poly.pdbx_seq_one_letter_code
_entity_poly.pdbx_strand_id
1 'polypeptide(L)'
;MYTAKHADDSTDELRELGHEGLQTAARLIAEAQQAGAVRAGDPVRLAQVAFSTTHGLAMLTIGSLLDDTPLSEAVDLALDVLLAGLRPQP
;
A
#
# COMPACT_ATOMS: atom_id res chain seq x y z
N MET A 1 -22.98 4.23 2.69
CA MET A 1 -21.95 3.46 3.45
C MET A 1 -21.15 4.45 4.29
N TYR A 2 -21.77 4.97 5.35
CA TYR A 2 -21.19 6.03 6.20
C TYR A 2 -21.47 5.72 7.68
N THR A 3 -21.20 4.47 8.09
CA THR A 3 -21.44 3.96 9.45
C THR A 3 -20.36 2.95 9.85
N ALA A 4 -19.10 3.35 9.69
CA ALA A 4 -17.94 2.74 10.36
C ALA A 4 -16.89 3.84 10.62
N LYS A 5 -17.32 4.94 11.25
CA LYS A 5 -16.48 6.10 11.57
C LYS A 5 -15.97 5.96 13.02
N HIS A 6 -14.93 5.16 13.22
CA HIS A 6 -14.44 4.70 14.53
C HIS A 6 -15.37 3.63 15.11
N ALA A 7 -15.00 2.37 14.95
CA ALA A 7 -15.44 1.38 15.92
C ALA A 7 -14.69 1.73 17.21
N ASP A 8 -15.36 2.40 18.15
CA ASP A 8 -14.87 2.69 19.53
C ASP A 8 -14.57 1.40 20.34
N ASP A 9 -14.45 0.26 19.66
CA ASP A 9 -14.29 -1.10 20.18
C ASP A 9 -13.32 -1.92 19.31
N SER A 10 -12.51 -1.28 18.45
CA SER A 10 -11.36 -2.00 17.89
C SER A 10 -10.40 -2.28 19.05
N THR A 11 -10.39 -3.53 19.52
CA THR A 11 -9.51 -3.95 20.61
C THR A 11 -8.07 -3.57 20.28
N ASP A 12 -7.27 -3.26 21.31
CA ASP A 12 -5.86 -2.89 21.12
C ASP A 12 -5.10 -3.91 20.26
N GLU A 13 -5.48 -5.18 20.34
CA GLU A 13 -5.01 -6.29 19.50
C GLU A 13 -5.31 -6.09 18.00
N LEU A 14 -6.50 -5.64 17.61
CA LEU A 14 -6.83 -5.39 16.20
C LEU A 14 -6.03 -4.23 15.62
N ARG A 15 -5.77 -3.20 16.43
CA ARG A 15 -4.94 -2.06 16.04
C ARG A 15 -3.47 -2.46 15.92
N GLU A 16 -2.99 -3.34 16.79
CA GLU A 16 -1.65 -3.91 16.76
C GLU A 16 -1.45 -4.81 15.54
N LEU A 17 -2.37 -5.73 15.27
CA LEU A 17 -2.39 -6.55 14.05
C LEU A 17 -2.43 -5.69 12.77
N GLY A 18 -3.20 -4.59 12.77
CA GLY A 18 -3.20 -3.63 11.68
C GLY A 18 -1.82 -2.99 11.44
N HIS A 19 -1.06 -2.72 12.51
CA HIS A 19 0.32 -2.23 12.40
C HIS A 19 1.29 -3.32 11.91
N GLU A 20 1.07 -4.59 12.26
CA GLU A 20 1.93 -5.70 11.81
C GLU A 20 1.97 -5.86 10.29
N GLY A 21 0.86 -5.60 9.60
CA GLY A 21 0.80 -5.63 8.13
C GLY A 21 1.76 -4.62 7.50
N LEU A 22 1.73 -3.37 7.98
CA LEU A 22 2.62 -2.31 7.49
C LEU A 22 4.09 -2.57 7.89
N GLN A 23 4.32 -3.08 9.10
CA GLN A 23 5.67 -3.48 9.53
C GLN A 23 6.23 -4.61 8.66
N THR A 24 5.40 -5.58 8.27
CA THR A 24 5.79 -6.65 7.35
C THR A 24 6.18 -6.09 5.98
N ALA A 25 5.39 -5.16 5.43
CA ALA A 25 5.74 -4.48 4.19
C ALA A 25 7.06 -3.68 4.30
N ALA A 26 7.28 -3.01 5.43
CA ALA A 26 8.52 -2.28 5.68
C ALA A 26 9.75 -3.21 5.74
N ARG A 27 9.62 -4.38 6.40
CA ARG A 27 10.69 -5.41 6.41
C ARG A 27 11.01 -5.90 5.00
N LEU A 28 10.00 -6.21 4.19
CA LEU A 28 10.19 -6.64 2.80
C LEU A 28 10.90 -5.57 1.97
N ILE A 29 10.56 -4.29 2.14
CA ILE A 29 11.27 -3.20 1.46
C ILE A 29 12.72 -3.12 1.91
N ALA A 30 13.00 -3.23 3.21
CA ALA A 30 14.37 -3.20 3.73
C ALA A 30 15.22 -4.36 3.17
N GLU A 31 14.65 -5.57 3.09
CA GLU A 31 15.32 -6.72 2.47
C GLU A 31 15.58 -6.49 0.97
N ALA A 32 14.61 -5.94 0.23
CA ALA A 32 14.77 -5.62 -1.18
C ALA A 32 15.80 -4.49 -1.42
N GLN A 33 15.92 -3.55 -0.50
CA GLN A 33 16.97 -2.52 -0.52
C GLN A 33 18.36 -3.13 -0.33
N GLN A 34 18.51 -4.06 0.62
CA GLN A 34 19.77 -4.78 0.85
C GLN A 34 20.18 -5.61 -0.37
N ALA A 35 19.22 -6.16 -1.09
CA ALA A 35 19.45 -6.88 -2.35
C ALA A 35 19.69 -5.97 -3.57
N GLY A 36 19.60 -4.65 -3.41
CA GLY A 36 19.75 -3.69 -4.51
C GLY A 36 18.58 -3.71 -5.51
N ALA A 37 17.42 -4.25 -5.13
CA ALA A 37 16.22 -4.34 -5.97
C ALA A 37 15.25 -3.17 -5.78
N VAL A 38 15.36 -2.45 -4.65
CA VAL A 38 14.57 -1.25 -4.34
C VAL A 38 15.50 -0.09 -4.00
N ARG A 39 15.12 1.13 -4.36
CA ARG A 39 15.87 2.36 -4.04
C ARG A 39 16.12 2.53 -2.54
N ALA A 40 17.26 3.14 -2.21
CA ALA A 40 17.54 3.60 -0.86
C ALA A 40 16.50 4.62 -0.37
N GLY A 41 16.30 4.67 0.95
CA GLY A 41 15.33 5.53 1.61
C GLY A 41 14.78 4.86 2.88
N ASP A 42 13.92 5.57 3.60
CA ASP A 42 13.24 5.04 4.79
C ASP A 42 12.22 3.94 4.37
N PRO A 43 12.44 2.67 4.75
CA PRO A 43 11.59 1.55 4.31
C PRO A 43 10.15 1.67 4.83
N VAL A 44 9.93 2.30 5.99
CA VAL A 44 8.59 2.50 6.55
C VAL A 44 7.82 3.49 5.67
N ARG A 45 8.45 4.60 5.27
CA ARG A 45 7.81 5.59 4.39
C ARG A 45 7.52 5.02 3.01
N LEU A 46 8.43 4.22 2.45
CA LEU A 46 8.20 3.55 1.17
C LEU A 46 7.06 2.53 1.27
N ALA A 47 6.95 1.80 2.38
CA ALA A 47 5.84 0.87 2.61
C ALA A 47 4.50 1.59 2.76
N GLN A 48 4.49 2.76 3.42
CA GLN A 48 3.30 3.62 3.50
C GLN A 48 2.85 4.11 2.12
N VAL A 49 3.77 4.47 1.23
CA VAL A 49 3.45 4.85 -0.15
C VAL A 49 2.85 3.67 -0.91
N ALA A 50 3.48 2.49 -0.85
CA ALA A 50 2.96 1.28 -1.50
C ALA A 50 1.57 0.88 -0.97
N PHE A 51 1.37 0.97 0.34
CA PHE A 51 0.08 0.75 0.96
C PHE A 51 -0.96 1.79 0.51
N SER A 52 -0.58 3.07 0.45
CA SER A 52 -1.49 4.13 0.02
C SER A 52 -1.95 3.95 -1.42
N THR A 53 -1.06 3.52 -2.32
CA THR A 53 -1.39 3.24 -3.73
C THR A 53 -2.42 2.11 -3.84
N THR A 54 -2.16 0.97 -3.19
CA THR A 54 -3.03 -0.21 -3.27
C THR A 54 -4.35 0.00 -2.53
N HIS A 55 -4.31 0.65 -1.37
CA HIS A 55 -5.51 1.01 -0.61
C HIS A 55 -6.37 2.04 -1.35
N GLY A 56 -5.76 3.08 -1.93
CA GLY A 56 -6.46 4.08 -2.73
C GLY A 56 -7.21 3.46 -3.90
N LEU A 57 -6.57 2.53 -4.63
CA LEU A 57 -7.22 1.79 -5.71
C LEU A 57 -8.40 0.94 -5.21
N ALA A 58 -8.25 0.26 -4.08
CA ALA A 58 -9.34 -0.50 -3.47
C ALA A 58 -10.53 0.41 -3.11
N MET A 59 -10.25 1.60 -2.56
CA MET A 59 -11.29 2.58 -2.22
C MET A 59 -11.99 3.15 -3.46
N LEU A 60 -11.27 3.41 -4.56
CA LEU A 60 -11.87 3.80 -5.83
C LEU A 60 -12.80 2.71 -6.37
N THR A 61 -12.38 1.45 -6.27
CA THR A 61 -13.18 0.29 -6.70
C THR A 61 -14.47 0.17 -5.90
N ILE A 62 -14.37 0.21 -4.56
CA ILE A 62 -15.54 0.16 -3.66
C ILE A 62 -16.47 1.35 -3.91
N GLY A 63 -15.91 2.53 -4.19
CA GLY A 63 -16.66 3.74 -4.52
C GLY A 63 -17.29 3.75 -5.91
N SER A 64 -17.05 2.73 -6.75
CA SER A 64 -17.42 2.72 -8.17
C SER A 64 -16.89 3.96 -8.92
N LEU A 65 -15.66 4.37 -8.60
CA LEU A 65 -14.98 5.57 -9.12
C LEU A 65 -13.95 5.25 -10.22
N LEU A 66 -13.95 4.03 -10.76
CA LEU A 66 -13.11 3.66 -11.90
C LEU A 66 -13.79 3.95 -13.25
N ASP A 67 -15.06 4.37 -13.23
CA ASP A 67 -15.89 4.60 -14.43
C ASP A 67 -15.80 3.41 -15.41
N ASP A 68 -15.34 3.65 -16.64
CA ASP A 68 -15.18 2.65 -17.68
C ASP A 68 -13.84 1.89 -17.61
N THR A 69 -12.97 2.23 -16.66
CA THR A 69 -11.64 1.61 -16.52
C THR A 69 -11.77 0.20 -15.94
N PRO A 70 -11.33 -0.86 -16.65
CA PRO A 70 -11.33 -2.22 -16.11
C PRO A 70 -10.43 -2.32 -14.87
N LEU A 71 -10.90 -2.99 -13.82
CA LEU A 71 -10.15 -3.12 -12.57
C LEU A 71 -8.74 -3.71 -12.79
N SER A 72 -8.61 -4.70 -13.67
CA SER A 72 -7.31 -5.31 -13.99
C SER A 72 -6.33 -4.29 -14.56
N GLU A 73 -6.78 -3.43 -15.49
CA GLU A 73 -5.93 -2.40 -16.10
C GLU A 73 -5.53 -1.33 -15.07
N ALA A 74 -6.45 -0.96 -14.17
CA ALA A 74 -6.16 -0.03 -13.09
C ALA A 74 -5.14 -0.59 -12.09
N VAL A 75 -5.23 -1.89 -11.77
CA VAL A 75 -4.25 -2.59 -10.92
C VAL A 75 -2.89 -2.64 -11.59
N ASP A 76 -2.83 -3.08 -12.85
CA ASP A 76 -1.58 -3.20 -13.60
C ASP A 76 -0.86 -1.85 -13.69
N LEU A 77 -1.58 -0.77 -14.04
CA LEU A 77 -1.00 0.57 -14.12
C LEU A 77 -0.53 1.08 -12.75
N ALA A 78 -1.30 0.86 -11.68
CA ALA A 78 -0.92 1.29 -10.35
C ALA A 78 0.37 0.59 -9.86
N LEU A 79 0.49 -0.72 -10.15
CA LEU A 79 1.68 -1.49 -9.83
C LEU A 79 2.87 -1.06 -10.69
N ASP A 80 2.69 -0.83 -11.98
CA ASP A 80 3.75 -0.37 -12.87
C ASP A 80 4.34 0.96 -12.40
N VAL A 81 3.48 1.94 -12.07
CA VAL A 81 3.91 3.24 -11.55
C VAL A 81 4.61 3.10 -10.19
N LEU A 82 4.03 2.32 -9.27
CA LEU A 82 4.61 2.09 -7.95
C LEU A 82 5.99 1.43 -8.05
N LEU A 83 6.09 0.33 -8.81
CA LEU A 83 7.34 -0.41 -8.98
C LEU A 83 8.39 0.44 -9.71
N ALA A 84 8.01 1.20 -10.74
CA ALA A 84 8.91 2.13 -11.39
C ALA A 84 9.46 3.19 -10.41
N GLY A 85 8.63 3.72 -9.52
CA GLY A 85 9.05 4.68 -8.49
C GLY A 85 9.93 4.08 -7.38
N LEU A 86 9.81 2.76 -7.15
CA LEU A 86 10.61 2.01 -6.19
C LEU A 86 11.92 1.45 -6.77
N ARG A 87 12.09 1.43 -8.10
CA ARG A 87 13.33 0.92 -8.73
C ARG A 87 14.56 1.63 -8.18
N PRO A 88 15.71 0.92 -8.07
CA PRO A 88 16.98 1.52 -7.70
C PRO A 88 17.29 2.70 -8.62
N GLN A 89 17.76 3.79 -8.03
CA GLN A 89 18.20 4.97 -8.76
C GLN A 89 19.73 4.92 -8.90
N PRO A 90 20.28 5.33 -10.07
CA PRO A 90 21.72 5.42 -10.27
C PRO A 90 22.37 6.48 -9.36
#